data_AF-A0A3C0J904-F1
#
_entry.id   AF-A0A3C0J904-F1
#
_cell.length_a   1.000
_cell.length_b   1.000
_cell.length_c   1.000
_cell.angle_alpha   90.00
_cell.angle_beta   90.00
_cell.angle_gamma   90.00
#
_symmetry.space_group_name_H-M   'P 1'
#
loop_
_entity.id
_entity.type
_entity.pdbx_description
1 polymer ?
#
loop_
_entity_poly.entity_id
_entity_poly.type
_entity_poly.pdbx_seq_one_letter_code
_entity_poly.pdbx_strand_id
1 'polypeptide(L)' 'MKRKLKFFTYGFYIGTILLACGLVASMIVENVTMKILLILIPLAIYWFFLIGKSIIEDKIKNEK' A
#
# COMPACT_ATOMS: atom_id res chain seq x y z
N MET A 1 10.65 -14.46 13.63
CA MET A 1 9.39 -13.72 13.34
C MET A 1 9.45 -12.19 13.40
N LYS A 2 9.99 -11.55 14.46
CA LYS A 2 9.98 -10.07 14.62
C LYS A 2 10.58 -9.25 13.44
N ARG A 3 11.58 -9.79 12.73
CA ARG A 3 12.23 -9.11 11.58
C ARG A 3 11.34 -9.03 10.33
N LYS A 4 10.54 -10.06 10.04
CA LYS A 4 9.64 -10.07 8.87
C LYS A 4 8.48 -9.09 9.05
N LEU A 5 7.99 -8.94 10.28
CA LEU A 5 6.95 -7.97 10.60
C LEU A 5 7.44 -6.52 10.43
N LYS A 6 8.68 -6.23 10.86
CA LYS A 6 9.32 -4.91 10.65
C LYS A 6 9.47 -4.55 9.17
N PHE A 7 9.89 -5.51 8.33
CA PHE A 7 9.94 -5.30 6.87
C PHE A 7 8.57 -4.99 6.29
N PHE A 8 7.53 -5.66 6.80
CA PHE A 8 6.17 -5.44 6.34
C PHE A 8 5.61 -4.07 6.76
N THR A 9 5.84 -3.68 8.02
CA THR A 9 5.49 -2.34 8.52
C THR A 9 6.21 -1.25 7.72
N TYR A 10 7.47 -1.47 7.37
CA TYR A 10 8.25 -0.52 6.55
C TYR A 10 7.67 -0.39 5.14
N GLY A 11 7.31 -1.51 4.51
CA GLY A 11 6.65 -1.49 3.21
C GLY A 11 5.28 -0.81 3.26
N PHE A 12 4.48 -1.05 4.30
CA PHE A 12 3.18 -0.38 4.49
C PHE A 12 3.36 1.14 4.63
N TYR A 13 4.42 1.58 5.30
CA TYR A 13 4.77 2.98 5.43
C TYR A 13 5.12 3.61 4.07
N ILE A 14 5.95 2.93 3.28
CA ILE A 14 6.27 3.36 1.91
C ILE A 14 5.01 3.39 1.03
N GLY A 15 4.13 2.39 1.13
CA GLY A 15 2.86 2.35 0.41
C GLY A 15 1.94 3.52 0.79
N THR A 16 1.91 3.91 2.06
CA THR A 16 1.11 5.06 2.53
C THR A 16 1.67 6.39 2.01
N ILE A 17 3.00 6.54 2.00
CA ILE A 17 3.66 7.73 1.43
C ILE A 17 3.41 7.82 -0.08
N LEU A 18 3.51 6.70 -0.80
CA LEU A 18 3.24 6.66 -2.24
C LEU A 18 1.77 6.97 -2.56
N LEU A 19 0.85 6.57 -1.67
CA LEU A 19 -0.57 6.85 -1.80
C LEU A 19 -0.89 8.32 -1.57
N ALA A 20 -0.27 8.95 -0.56
CA ALA A 20 -0.35 10.39 -0.37
C ALA A 20 0.21 11.15 -1.59
N CYS A 21 1.33 10.71 -2.14
CA CYS A 21 1.92 11.29 -3.35
C CYS A 21 0.98 11.17 -4.57
N GLY A 22 0.38 10.00 -4.80
CA GLY A 22 -0.58 9.79 -5.88
C GLY A 22 -1.85 10.64 -5.75
N LEU A 23 -2.36 10.84 -4.53
CA LEU A 23 -3.48 11.73 -4.26
C LEU A 23 -3.15 13.20 -4.56
N VAL A 24 -1.97 13.67 -4.13
CA VAL A 24 -1.52 15.05 -4.40
C VAL A 24 -1.33 15.27 -5.90
N ALA A 25 -0.72 14.32 -6.61
CA ALA A 25 -0.57 14.40 -8.07
C ALA A 25 -1.94 14.39 -8.78
N SER A 26 -2.91 13.61 -8.28
CA SER A 26 -4.28 13.57 -8.81
C SER A 26 -5.00 14.92 -8.67
N MET A 27 -4.74 15.69 -7.60
CA MET A 27 -5.32 17.03 -7.43
C MET A 27 -4.81 18.06 -8.44
N ILE A 28 -3.58 17.90 -8.94
CA ILE A 28 -2.93 18.85 -9.85
C ILE A 28 -3.36 18.61 -11.31
N VAL A 29 -3.78 17.39 -11.64
CA VAL A 29 -4.13 17.03 -13.02
C VAL A 29 -5.61 17.31 -13.33
N GLU A 30 -5.86 18.13 -14.35
CA GLU A 30 -7.22 18.46 -14.84
C GLU A 30 -7.86 17.31 -15.64
N ASN A 31 -7.06 16.45 -16.28
CA ASN A 31 -7.56 15.36 -17.09
C ASN A 31 -8.13 14.20 -16.26
N VAL A 32 -9.44 13.92 -16.42
CA VAL A 32 -10.17 12.88 -15.68
C VAL A 32 -9.55 11.49 -15.86
N THR A 33 -9.11 11.16 -17.08
CA THR A 33 -8.46 9.87 -17.38
C THR A 33 -7.15 9.70 -16.61
N MET A 34 -6.33 10.76 -16.56
CA MET A 34 -5.07 10.76 -15.81
C MET A 34 -5.32 10.72 -14.30
N LYS A 35 -6.36 11.41 -13.80
CA LYS A 35 -6.79 11.33 -12.40
C LYS A 35 -7.11 9.91 -11.97
N ILE A 36 -7.89 9.20 -12.78
CA ILE A 36 -8.26 7.80 -12.50
C ILE A 36 -7.01 6.91 -12.51
N LEU A 37 -6.12 7.09 -13.48
CA LEU A 37 -4.87 6.33 -13.56
C LEU A 37 -3.97 6.57 -12.34
N LEU A 38 -3.87 7.83 -11.90
CA LEU A 38 -3.13 8.25 -10.71
C LEU A 38 -3.75 7.78 -9.40
N ILE A 39 -5.05 7.49 -9.35
CA ILE A 39 -5.72 6.88 -8.19
C ILE A 39 -5.56 5.36 -8.22
N LEU A 40 -5.58 4.76 -9.41
CA LEU A 40 -5.48 3.31 -9.60
C LEU A 40 -4.13 2.76 -9.11
N ILE A 41 -3.04 3.47 -9.35
CA ILE A 41 -1.68 3.08 -8.94
C ILE A 41 -1.58 2.96 -7.40
N PRO A 42 -1.92 4.00 -6.61
CA PRO A 42 -2.02 3.91 -5.16
C PRO A 42 -2.95 2.80 -4.67
N LEU A 43 -4.11 2.63 -5.33
CA LEU A 43 -5.12 1.64 -4.92
C LEU A 43 -4.57 0.21 -5.07
N ALA A 44 -3.89 -0.07 -6.18
CA ALA A 44 -3.27 -1.37 -6.43
C ALA A 44 -2.15 -1.68 -5.41
N ILE A 45 -1.33 -0.67 -5.07
CA ILE A 45 -0.27 -0.81 -4.08
C ILE A 45 -0.84 -1.03 -2.68
N TYR A 46 -1.90 -0.32 -2.32
CA TYR A 46 -2.60 -0.53 -1.06
C TYR A 46 -3.16 -1.95 -0.93
N TRP A 47 -3.82 -2.45 -1.98
CA TRP A 47 -4.33 -3.83 -2.02
C TRP A 47 -3.21 -4.87 -1.89
N PHE A 48 -2.10 -4.66 -2.60
CA PHE A 48 -0.93 -5.55 -2.51
C PHE A 48 -0.37 -5.60 -1.08
N PHE A 49 -0.29 -4.45 -0.40
CA PHE A 49 0.14 -4.37 0.99
C PHE A 49 -0.88 -4.96 1.97
N LEU A 50 -2.18 -4.79 1.74
CA LEU A 50 -3.21 -5.36 2.61
C LEU A 50 -3.16 -6.90 2.59
N ILE A 51 -3.05 -7.49 1.40
CA ILE A 51 -2.93 -8.95 1.21
C ILE A 51 -1.65 -9.47 1.85
N GLY A 52 -0.51 -8.81 1.60
CA GLY A 52 0.76 -9.21 2.21
C GLY A 52 0.72 -9.16 3.74
N LYS A 53 -0.01 -8.19 4.33
CA LYS A 53 -0.16 -8.06 5.78
C LYS A 53 -0.95 -9.24 6.31
N SER A 54 -2.08 -9.54 5.67
CA SER A 54 -2.97 -10.63 6.05
C SER A 54 -2.25 -11.98 6.05
N ILE A 55 -1.46 -12.27 5.00
CA ILE A 55 -0.72 -13.54 4.90
C ILE A 55 0.34 -13.68 6.01
N ILE A 56 1.02 -12.60 6.38
CA ILE A 56 2.04 -12.63 7.44
C ILE A 56 1.40 -12.74 8.83
N GLU A 57 0.29 -12.04 9.05
CA GLU A 57 -0.45 -12.08 10.31
C GLU A 57 -1.03 -13.47 10.55
N ASP A 58 -1.58 -14.11 9.51
CA ASP A 58 -2.06 -15.51 9.56
C ASP A 58 -0.93 -16.49 9.90
N LYS A 59 0.24 -16.35 9.26
CA LYS A 59 1.41 -17.19 9.58
C LYS A 59 1.91 -17.01 11.01
N ILE A 60 1.74 -15.83 11.62
CA ILE A 60 2.12 -15.58 13.02
C ILE A 60 1.09 -16.15 13.99
N LYS A 61 -0.20 -16.09 13.64
CA LYS A 61 -1.28 -16.62 14.47
C LYS A 61 -1.28 -18.14 14.51
N ASN A 62 -0.88 -18.81 13.42
CA ASN A 62 -0.83 -20.26 13.31
C ASN A 62 0.47 -20.90 13.87
N GLU A 63 1.43 -20.10 14.35
CA GLU A 63 2.66 -20.57 15.02
C GLU A 63 2.61 -20.38 16.56
N LYS A 64 1.45 -19.99 17.11
CA LYS A 64 1.15 -20.02 18.55
C LYS A 64 0.31 -21.25 18.87
#